data_AF-A0AAC8Q7J6-F1
#
_entry.id   AF-A0AAC8Q7J6-F1
#
_cell.length_a   1.000
_cell.length_b   1.000
_cell.length_c   1.000
_cell.angle_alpha   90.00
_cell.angle_beta   90.00
_cell.angle_gamma   90.00
#
_symmetry.space_group_name_H-M   'P 1'
#
loop_
_entity.id
_entity.type
_entity.pdbx_description
1 polymer ?
#
loop_
_entity_poly.entity_id
_entity_poly.type
_entity_poly.pdbx_seq_one_letter_code
_entity_poly.pdbx_strand_id
1 'polypeptide(L)'
;MRTPRSGWRAALLPGLLLGPAAGAQEPPVHRLTAYVHSGMSLYLSEARTLGGVGGGLGVRDTLDDRFILQADASYLMALGKVVEVRAGAGLQRSGTWTPAALVMLSGMAGQGMRFLTPTRSTPVEGPALTVGLQLAPLRFTHSGTQLSLLELGVGVGSDWPGRGIAWHLTLLEAGTTF
;
A
#
# COMPACT_ATOMS: atom_id res chain seq x y z
N MET A 1 -45.39 68.53 1.07
CA MET A 1 -45.92 68.11 -0.25
C MET A 1 -44.78 68.17 -1.28
N ARG A 2 -44.64 67.13 -2.10
CA ARG A 2 -43.73 66.94 -3.27
C ARG A 2 -42.23 66.64 -3.02
N THR A 3 -41.92 65.35 -3.16
CA THR A 3 -40.71 64.77 -3.81
C THR A 3 -40.67 65.11 -5.32
N PRO A 4 -39.68 64.67 -6.13
CA PRO A 4 -38.22 64.47 -5.97
C PRO A 4 -37.42 65.11 -7.14
N ARG A 5 -36.07 65.13 -7.10
CA ARG A 5 -35.27 65.02 -8.35
C ARG A 5 -33.99 64.21 -8.15
N SER A 6 -33.90 63.18 -8.97
CA SER A 6 -32.92 62.12 -9.06
C SER A 6 -31.61 62.57 -9.72
N GLY A 7 -30.49 62.34 -9.05
CA GLY A 7 -29.15 62.40 -9.65
C GLY A 7 -28.49 61.03 -9.52
N TRP A 8 -28.60 60.21 -10.55
CA TRP A 8 -27.92 58.91 -10.63
C TRP A 8 -26.46 59.18 -10.98
N ARG A 9 -25.57 59.13 -9.98
CA ARG A 9 -24.13 59.03 -10.22
C ARG A 9 -23.75 57.56 -10.15
N ALA A 10 -23.51 56.99 -11.33
CA ALA A 10 -22.90 55.69 -11.49
C ALA A 10 -21.52 55.68 -10.82
N ALA A 11 -21.42 55.02 -9.67
CA ALA A 11 -20.15 54.66 -9.08
C ALA A 11 -19.64 53.42 -9.82
N LEU A 12 -18.68 53.64 -10.73
CA LEU A 12 -17.83 52.61 -11.28
C LEU A 12 -17.04 51.97 -10.12
N LEU A 13 -17.50 50.81 -9.66
CA LEU A 13 -16.68 49.90 -8.85
C LEU A 13 -15.69 49.22 -9.81
N PRO A 14 -14.37 49.47 -9.71
CA PRO A 14 -13.42 48.61 -10.36
C PRO A 14 -13.52 47.25 -9.67
N GLY A 15 -14.01 46.25 -10.41
CA GLY A 15 -14.00 44.87 -9.99
C GLY A 15 -12.57 44.47 -9.66
N LEU A 16 -12.28 44.35 -8.37
CA LEU A 16 -11.17 43.55 -7.87
C LEU A 16 -11.44 42.11 -8.28
N LEU A 17 -10.96 41.76 -9.47
CA LEU A 17 -10.69 40.39 -9.87
C LEU A 17 -9.59 39.86 -8.96
N LEU A 18 -9.96 39.47 -7.74
CA LEU A 18 -9.22 38.51 -6.94
C LEU A 18 -9.31 37.17 -7.68
N GLY A 19 -8.55 37.05 -8.77
CA GLY A 19 -8.19 35.74 -9.27
C GLY A 19 -7.48 34.99 -8.14
N PRO A 20 -7.71 33.67 -7.96
CA PRO A 20 -6.93 32.91 -7.00
C PRO A 20 -5.47 33.11 -7.39
N ALA A 21 -4.70 33.70 -6.48
CA ALA A 21 -3.25 33.67 -6.61
C ALA A 21 -2.91 32.20 -6.81
N ALA A 22 -2.36 31.87 -7.98
CA ALA A 22 -1.77 30.57 -8.23
C ALA A 22 -0.65 30.44 -7.18
N GLY A 23 -1.00 29.87 -6.03
CA GLY A 23 -0.04 29.55 -4.99
C GLY A 23 0.99 28.67 -5.66
N ALA A 24 2.24 29.11 -5.66
CA ALA A 24 3.35 28.28 -6.09
C ALA A 24 3.24 26.98 -5.28
N GLN A 25 2.81 25.89 -5.93
CA GLN A 25 2.84 24.58 -5.32
C GLN A 25 4.31 24.27 -5.07
N GLU A 26 4.69 24.19 -3.80
CA GLU A 26 5.99 23.65 -3.45
C GLU A 26 6.13 22.27 -4.10
N PRO A 27 7.31 21.96 -4.66
CA PRO A 27 7.51 20.67 -5.29
C PRO A 27 7.27 19.55 -4.26
N PRO A 28 6.59 18.47 -4.67
CA PRO A 28 6.33 17.35 -3.78
C PRO A 28 7.62 16.82 -3.16
N VAL A 29 7.60 16.57 -1.85
CA VAL A 29 8.76 16.02 -1.14
C VAL A 29 8.68 14.51 -1.21
N HIS A 30 9.61 13.92 -1.97
CA HIS A 30 9.79 12.47 -2.05
C HIS A 30 10.79 12.01 -1.01
N ARG A 31 10.52 10.85 -0.42
CA ARG A 31 11.37 10.22 0.58
C ARG A 31 11.46 8.73 0.27
N LEU A 32 12.60 8.33 -0.29
CA LEU A 32 12.84 6.95 -0.66
C LEU A 32 13.45 6.19 0.52
N THR A 33 12.81 5.09 0.89
CA THR A 33 13.24 4.20 1.97
C THR A 33 13.51 2.81 1.40
N ALA A 34 14.74 2.30 1.58
CA ALA A 34 15.04 0.90 1.36
C ALA A 34 14.89 0.14 2.69
N TYR A 35 14.25 -1.03 2.68
CA TYR A 35 14.00 -1.78 3.90
C TYR A 35 14.19 -3.29 3.71
N VAL A 36 14.43 -3.96 4.83
CA VAL A 36 14.39 -5.42 4.96
C VAL A 36 13.30 -5.78 5.95
N HIS A 37 12.67 -6.93 5.77
CA HIS A 37 11.60 -7.37 6.65
C HIS A 37 11.59 -8.89 6.85
N SER A 38 10.94 -9.34 7.92
CA SER A 38 10.68 -10.74 8.22
C SER A 38 9.25 -10.95 8.69
N GLY A 39 8.70 -12.11 8.36
CA GLY A 39 7.29 -12.38 8.60
C GLY A 39 6.82 -13.71 8.05
N MET A 40 5.50 -13.83 7.94
CA MET A 40 4.81 -14.94 7.30
C MET A 40 3.83 -14.43 6.26
N SER A 41 3.65 -15.23 5.22
CA SER A 41 2.55 -15.07 4.28
C SER A 41 1.94 -16.44 4.01
N LEU A 42 0.61 -16.48 3.90
CA LEU A 42 -0.15 -17.69 3.63
C LEU A 42 -1.21 -17.39 2.59
N TYR A 43 -1.30 -18.22 1.56
CA TYR A 43 -2.37 -18.19 0.59
C TYR A 43 -3.10 -19.54 0.61
N LEU A 44 -4.41 -19.48 0.82
CA LEU A 44 -5.28 -20.64 0.99
C LEU A 44 -6.37 -20.59 -0.08
N SER A 45 -6.48 -21.66 -0.86
CA SER A 45 -7.54 -21.85 -1.85
C SER A 45 -7.98 -23.32 -1.86
N GLU A 46 -9.07 -23.63 -2.58
CA GLU A 46 -9.49 -25.02 -2.79
C GLU A 46 -8.47 -25.85 -3.58
N ALA A 47 -7.61 -25.21 -4.38
CA ALA A 47 -6.70 -25.90 -5.30
C ALA A 47 -5.25 -25.99 -4.79
N ARG A 48 -4.84 -25.07 -3.91
CA ARG A 48 -3.48 -25.01 -3.38
C ARG A 48 -3.38 -24.21 -2.09
N THR A 49 -2.37 -24.56 -1.30
CA THR A 49 -1.87 -23.77 -0.19
C THR A 49 -0.42 -23.39 -0.47
N LEU A 50 -0.14 -22.09 -0.46
CA LEU A 50 1.20 -21.52 -0.65
C LEU A 50 1.57 -20.67 0.55
N GLY A 51 2.88 -20.50 0.76
CA GLY A 51 3.41 -19.56 1.75
C GLY A 51 4.37 -20.19 2.74
N GLY A 52 4.59 -19.50 3.84
CA GLY A 52 5.50 -19.89 4.89
C GLY A 52 6.01 -18.70 5.67
N VAL A 53 7.13 -18.91 6.36
CA VAL A 53 7.83 -17.89 7.14
C VAL A 53 9.13 -17.55 6.43
N GLY A 54 9.53 -16.29 6.45
CA GLY A 54 10.77 -15.88 5.82
C GLY A 54 11.01 -14.40 5.94
N GLY A 55 11.69 -13.86 4.94
CA GLY A 55 12.02 -12.46 4.89
C GLY A 55 12.27 -11.98 3.48
N GLY A 56 12.39 -10.67 3.36
CA GLY A 56 12.45 -9.99 2.10
C GLY A 56 13.11 -8.64 2.20
N LEU A 57 13.21 -8.01 1.05
CA LEU A 57 13.71 -6.67 0.88
C LEU A 57 12.74 -5.90 -0.01
N GLY A 58 12.67 -4.60 0.22
CA GLY A 58 11.76 -3.73 -0.52
C GLY A 58 12.21 -2.30 -0.54
N VAL A 59 11.48 -1.54 -1.33
CA VAL A 59 11.62 -0.09 -1.47
C VAL A 59 10.28 0.56 -1.26
N ARG A 60 10.32 1.74 -0.65
CA ARG A 60 9.15 2.54 -0.35
C ARG A 60 9.42 3.98 -0.72
N ASP A 61 8.56 4.60 -1.51
CA ASP A 61 8.57 6.05 -1.70
C ASP A 61 7.43 6.66 -0.87
N THR A 62 7.76 7.68 -0.08
CA THR A 62 6.79 8.46 0.69
C THR A 62 6.71 9.86 0.13
N LEU A 63 5.54 10.20 -0.39
CA LEU A 63 5.22 11.51 -0.95
C LEU A 63 4.53 12.38 0.10
N ASP A 64 5.08 13.56 0.36
CA ASP A 64 4.57 14.56 1.31
C ASP A 64 4.30 13.98 2.72
N ASP A 65 5.18 13.09 3.17
CA ASP A 65 5.09 12.36 4.44
C ASP A 65 3.80 11.54 4.63
N ARG A 66 2.98 11.37 3.59
CA ARG A 66 1.61 10.87 3.71
C ARG A 66 1.27 9.77 2.73
N PHE A 67 1.57 9.91 1.45
CA PHE A 67 1.25 8.87 0.47
C PHE A 67 2.40 7.91 0.35
N ILE A 68 2.11 6.62 0.39
CA ILE A 68 3.13 5.58 0.27
C ILE A 68 2.95 4.85 -1.05
N LEU A 69 4.05 4.61 -1.75
CA LEU A 69 4.19 3.58 -2.76
C LEU A 69 5.23 2.58 -2.28
N GLN A 70 4.94 1.29 -2.38
CA GLN A 70 5.79 0.22 -1.86
C GLN A 70 5.92 -0.91 -2.87
N ALA A 71 7.10 -1.51 -2.94
CA ALA A 71 7.31 -2.81 -3.57
C ALA A 71 8.32 -3.64 -2.77
N ASP A 72 8.00 -4.91 -2.54
CA ASP A 72 8.85 -5.87 -1.84
C ASP A 72 8.89 -7.23 -2.53
N ALA A 73 10.02 -7.93 -2.34
CA ALA A 73 10.22 -9.31 -2.74
C ALA A 73 10.68 -10.13 -1.53
N SER A 74 10.02 -11.26 -1.31
CA SER A 74 10.22 -12.14 -0.17
C SER A 74 10.50 -13.57 -0.60
N TYR A 75 11.33 -14.24 0.19
CA TYR A 75 11.55 -15.68 0.08
C TYR A 75 11.03 -16.37 1.33
N LEU A 76 10.09 -17.29 1.13
CA LEU A 76 9.33 -17.94 2.20
C LEU A 76 9.63 -19.45 2.22
N MET A 77 9.74 -19.97 3.43
CA MET A 77 10.02 -21.37 3.72
C MET A 77 9.05 -21.86 4.79
N ALA A 78 8.41 -23.02 4.58
CA ALA A 78 7.72 -23.86 5.57
C ALA A 78 6.80 -24.84 4.84
N LEU A 79 5.99 -24.33 3.89
CA LEU A 79 5.08 -25.13 3.05
C LEU A 79 5.69 -25.47 1.67
N GLY A 80 6.97 -25.14 1.50
CA GLY A 80 7.69 -25.19 0.23
C GLY A 80 8.63 -24.00 0.11
N LYS A 81 9.36 -23.92 -1.01
CA LYS A 81 10.10 -22.73 -1.42
C LYS A 81 9.18 -21.83 -2.24
N VAL A 82 8.75 -20.71 -1.65
CA VAL A 82 7.86 -19.75 -2.30
C VAL A 82 8.55 -18.40 -2.42
N VAL A 83 8.49 -17.81 -3.61
CA VAL A 83 8.83 -16.41 -3.84
C VAL A 83 7.53 -15.63 -3.85
N GLU A 84 7.51 -14.55 -3.09
CA GLU A 84 6.40 -13.60 -3.04
C GLU A 84 6.88 -12.24 -3.52
N VAL A 85 6.12 -11.60 -4.40
CA VAL A 85 6.33 -10.23 -4.85
C VAL A 85 5.10 -9.44 -4.49
N ARG A 86 5.28 -8.26 -3.91
CA ARG A 86 4.21 -7.40 -3.42
C ARG A 86 4.45 -5.99 -3.93
N ALA A 87 3.38 -5.32 -4.32
CA ALA A 87 3.40 -3.91 -4.67
C ALA A 87 2.12 -3.26 -4.14
N GLY A 88 2.21 -2.04 -3.64
CA GLY A 88 1.05 -1.39 -3.07
C GLY A 88 1.17 0.10 -2.93
N ALA A 89 0.03 0.71 -2.66
CA ALA A 89 -0.12 2.14 -2.46
C ALA A 89 -1.01 2.40 -1.25
N GLY A 90 -0.75 3.47 -0.52
CA GLY A 90 -1.49 3.74 0.70
C GLY A 90 -1.26 5.09 1.32
N LEU A 91 -1.71 5.21 2.55
CA LEU A 91 -1.60 6.39 3.36
C LEU A 91 -0.90 6.07 4.68
N GLN A 92 -0.10 7.00 5.16
CA GLN A 92 0.43 7.02 6.51
C GLN A 92 0.14 8.34 7.20
N ARG A 93 0.23 8.31 8.52
CA ARG A 93 0.28 9.51 9.35
C ARG A 93 1.72 10.06 9.36
N SER A 94 1.87 11.39 9.44
CA SER A 94 3.15 12.06 9.62
C SER A 94 3.59 12.12 11.09
N GLY A 95 4.89 12.28 11.34
CA GLY A 95 5.50 12.38 12.67
C GLY A 95 6.39 11.20 13.02
N THR A 96 6.63 10.97 14.31
CA THR A 96 7.48 9.85 14.78
C THR A 96 6.74 8.51 14.78
N TRP A 97 5.46 8.51 15.15
CA TRP A 97 4.58 7.35 15.03
C TRP A 97 3.77 7.50 13.75
N THR A 98 4.03 6.61 12.80
CA THR A 98 3.59 6.73 11.40
C THR A 98 2.74 5.53 10.99
N PRO A 99 1.61 5.26 11.68
CA PRO A 99 0.73 4.16 11.30
C PRO A 99 0.29 4.30 9.85
N ALA A 100 0.25 3.17 9.13
CA ALA A 100 -0.05 3.14 7.71
C ALA A 100 -1.13 2.13 7.35
N ALA A 101 -1.83 2.41 6.25
CA ALA A 101 -2.78 1.51 5.60
C ALA A 101 -2.52 1.51 4.09
N LEU A 102 -2.34 0.33 3.50
CA LEU A 102 -1.98 0.15 2.09
C LEU A 102 -2.91 -0.85 1.43
N VAL A 103 -3.25 -0.59 0.18
CA VAL A 103 -3.79 -1.61 -0.73
C VAL A 103 -2.61 -2.29 -1.41
N MET A 104 -2.57 -3.61 -1.33
CA MET A 104 -1.48 -4.44 -1.82
C MET A 104 -1.96 -5.37 -2.93
N LEU A 105 -1.15 -5.49 -3.98
CA LEU A 105 -1.19 -6.57 -4.95
C LEU A 105 -0.03 -7.50 -4.63
N SER A 106 -0.31 -8.78 -4.38
CA SER A 106 0.71 -9.79 -4.08
C SER A 106 0.64 -10.94 -5.08
N GLY A 107 1.80 -11.41 -5.52
CA GLY A 107 1.98 -12.58 -6.37
C GLY A 107 2.87 -13.61 -5.68
N MET A 108 2.37 -14.84 -5.50
CA MET A 108 3.15 -15.95 -4.93
C MET A 108 3.40 -17.03 -5.97
N ALA A 109 4.65 -17.45 -6.13
CA ALA A 109 5.03 -18.52 -7.03
C ALA A 109 6.03 -19.48 -6.35
N GLY A 110 6.00 -20.74 -6.75
CA GLY A 110 6.94 -21.75 -6.27
C GLY A 110 6.27 -23.04 -5.84
N GLN A 111 6.89 -23.69 -4.85
CA GLN A 111 6.44 -24.97 -4.31
C GLN A 111 5.36 -24.74 -3.25
N GLY A 112 4.38 -25.62 -3.21
CA GLY A 112 3.32 -25.60 -2.20
C GLY A 112 2.51 -26.88 -2.25
N MET A 113 1.53 -26.97 -1.37
CA MET A 113 0.57 -28.07 -1.41
C MET A 113 -0.43 -27.81 -2.52
N ARG A 114 -0.63 -28.79 -3.41
CA ARG A 114 -1.61 -28.73 -4.49
C ARG A 114 -2.61 -29.85 -4.30
N PHE A 115 -3.89 -29.54 -4.46
CA PHE A 115 -4.99 -30.46 -4.27
C PHE A 115 -5.66 -30.74 -5.60
N LEU A 116 -5.92 -32.02 -5.85
CA LEU A 116 -6.80 -32.44 -6.94
C LEU A 116 -8.20 -32.56 -6.35
N THR A 117 -9.16 -31.90 -6.97
CA THR A 117 -10.58 -31.99 -6.57
C THR A 117 -11.35 -32.76 -7.65
N PRO A 118 -12.51 -33.36 -7.33
CA PRO A 118 -13.34 -34.04 -8.34
C PRO A 118 -13.73 -33.14 -9.52
N THR A 119 -13.81 -31.83 -9.27
CA THR A 119 -14.06 -30.78 -10.26
C THR A 119 -12.80 -30.27 -10.97
N ARG A 120 -11.60 -30.69 -10.56
CA ARG A 120 -10.31 -30.22 -11.11
C ARG A 120 -9.27 -31.34 -11.14
N SER A 121 -9.14 -31.99 -12.31
CA SER A 121 -8.20 -33.09 -12.55
C SER A 121 -6.76 -32.63 -12.85
N THR A 122 -6.55 -31.34 -13.12
CA THR A 122 -5.22 -30.76 -13.38
C THR A 122 -4.82 -29.77 -12.29
N PRO A 123 -3.58 -29.80 -11.79
CA PRO A 123 -3.08 -28.81 -10.84
C PRO A 123 -3.16 -27.40 -11.42
N VAL A 124 -3.43 -26.40 -10.56
CA VAL A 124 -3.36 -24.99 -10.95
C VAL A 124 -1.91 -24.59 -11.19
N GLU A 125 -1.66 -24.03 -12.37
CA GLU A 125 -0.35 -23.52 -12.77
C GLU A 125 -0.26 -21.99 -12.61
N GLY A 126 0.97 -21.48 -12.58
CA GLY A 126 1.25 -20.04 -12.49
C GLY A 126 1.20 -19.47 -11.06
N PRO A 127 1.43 -18.15 -10.92
CA PRO A 127 1.43 -17.48 -9.63
C PRO A 127 0.03 -17.39 -9.02
N ALA A 128 -0.08 -17.36 -7.69
CA ALA A 128 -1.28 -16.92 -6.99
C ALA A 128 -1.27 -15.41 -6.91
N LEU A 129 -2.25 -14.75 -7.51
CA LEU A 129 -2.40 -13.31 -7.47
C LEU A 129 -3.49 -12.93 -6.48
N THR A 130 -3.19 -11.99 -5.61
CA THR A 130 -4.08 -11.53 -4.55
C THR A 130 -4.09 -10.01 -4.48
N VAL A 131 -5.24 -9.46 -4.12
CA VAL A 131 -5.39 -8.04 -3.77
C VAL A 131 -5.91 -7.94 -2.34
N GLY A 132 -5.34 -7.06 -1.54
CA GLY A 132 -5.65 -6.99 -0.12
C GLY A 132 -5.37 -5.65 0.51
N LEU A 133 -5.71 -5.57 1.78
CA LEU A 133 -5.38 -4.45 2.65
C LEU A 133 -4.26 -4.88 3.59
N GLN A 134 -3.30 -4.00 3.80
CA GLN A 134 -2.26 -4.13 4.80
C GLN A 134 -2.30 -2.94 5.76
N LEU A 135 -2.22 -3.22 7.06
CA LEU A 135 -2.18 -2.24 8.13
C LEU A 135 -0.85 -2.36 8.87
N ALA A 136 -0.17 -1.25 9.10
CA ALA A 136 1.07 -1.17 9.87
C ALA A 136 0.87 -0.23 11.08
N PRO A 137 0.18 -0.69 12.15
CA PRO A 137 -0.14 0.17 13.29
C PRO A 137 1.07 0.56 14.14
N LEU A 138 2.11 -0.28 14.16
CA LEU A 138 3.33 -0.10 14.97
C LEU A 138 4.52 0.26 14.09
N ARG A 139 4.37 1.33 13.33
CA ARG A 139 5.39 1.89 12.47
C ARG A 139 5.91 3.21 13.05
N PHE A 140 7.23 3.36 13.03
CA PHE A 140 7.93 4.50 13.58
C PHE A 140 8.98 4.99 12.59
N THR A 141 9.13 6.31 12.50
CA THR A 141 10.11 6.97 11.65
C THR A 141 10.88 7.99 12.49
N HIS A 142 12.21 7.90 12.51
CA HIS A 142 13.04 8.84 13.26
C HIS A 142 14.41 9.00 12.60
N SER A 143 14.80 10.24 12.32
CA SER A 143 16.15 10.61 11.88
C SER A 143 16.67 9.76 10.70
N GLY A 144 15.84 9.56 9.68
CA GLY A 144 16.18 8.77 8.49
C GLY A 144 16.09 7.26 8.67
N THR A 145 15.80 6.76 9.88
CA THR A 145 15.52 5.34 10.11
C THR A 145 14.02 5.10 10.18
N GLN A 146 13.56 3.98 9.63
CA GLN A 146 12.20 3.50 9.76
C GLN A 146 12.19 2.10 10.40
N LEU A 147 11.28 1.89 11.36
CA LEU A 147 11.08 0.61 12.03
C LEU A 147 9.58 0.28 12.06
N SER A 148 9.21 -0.94 11.69
CA SER A 148 7.85 -1.47 11.83
C SER A 148 7.93 -2.77 12.62
N LEU A 149 7.15 -2.88 13.70
CA LEU A 149 7.13 -4.08 14.56
C LEU A 149 5.92 -4.98 14.29
N LEU A 150 4.93 -4.47 13.57
CA LEU A 150 3.73 -5.23 13.28
C LEU A 150 3.06 -4.68 12.02
N GLU A 151 2.93 -5.54 11.03
CA GLU A 151 2.08 -5.30 9.87
C GLU A 151 1.17 -6.49 9.63
N LEU A 152 -0.11 -6.23 9.45
CA LEU A 152 -1.16 -7.23 9.27
C LEU A 152 -1.81 -7.02 7.92
N GLY A 153 -1.84 -8.05 7.09
CA GLY A 153 -2.46 -8.01 5.78
C GLY A 153 -3.47 -9.12 5.59
N VAL A 154 -4.57 -8.80 4.91
CA VAL A 154 -5.56 -9.77 4.45
C VAL A 154 -5.95 -9.42 3.02
N GLY A 155 -6.09 -10.45 2.19
CA GLY A 155 -6.42 -10.27 0.78
C GLY A 155 -7.25 -11.40 0.21
N VAL A 156 -7.81 -11.16 -0.95
CA VAL A 156 -8.51 -12.15 -1.76
C VAL A 156 -7.72 -12.36 -3.04
N GLY A 157 -7.57 -13.62 -3.42
CA GLY A 157 -6.89 -14.00 -4.65
C GLY A 157 -7.76 -14.84 -5.55
N SER A 158 -7.27 -15.02 -6.77
CA SER A 158 -7.94 -15.81 -7.79
C SER A 158 -7.02 -16.93 -8.28
N ASP A 159 -7.50 -18.16 -8.13
CA ASP A 159 -6.92 -19.37 -8.72
C ASP A 159 -7.85 -19.83 -9.84
N TRP A 160 -7.84 -19.08 -10.94
CA TRP A 160 -8.81 -19.25 -12.04
C TRP A 160 -8.94 -20.72 -12.47
N PRO A 161 -10.16 -21.31 -12.44
CA PRO A 161 -11.41 -20.77 -11.87
C PRO A 161 -11.50 -21.04 -10.36
N GLY A 162 -11.40 -20.04 -9.49
CA GLY A 162 -11.37 -20.26 -8.04
C GLY A 162 -10.95 -19.02 -7.27
N ARG A 163 -11.25 -19.00 -5.97
CA ARG A 163 -10.88 -17.91 -5.06
C ARG A 163 -10.01 -18.44 -3.94
N GLY A 164 -9.12 -17.60 -3.46
CA GLY A 164 -8.33 -17.86 -2.28
C GLY A 164 -8.31 -16.66 -1.34
N ILE A 165 -7.87 -16.89 -0.11
CA ILE A 165 -7.65 -15.87 0.90
C ILE A 165 -6.15 -15.82 1.18
N ALA A 166 -5.59 -14.62 1.20
CA ALA A 166 -4.22 -14.37 1.59
C ALA A 166 -4.16 -13.73 2.99
N TRP A 167 -3.20 -14.15 3.79
CA TRP A 167 -2.85 -13.57 5.07
C TRP A 167 -1.38 -13.20 5.07
N HIS A 168 -1.06 -12.03 5.60
CA HIS A 168 0.31 -11.55 5.74
C HIS A 168 0.51 -11.03 7.15
N LEU A 169 1.65 -11.38 7.74
CA LEU A 169 2.07 -10.85 9.03
C LEU A 169 3.57 -10.56 8.97
N THR A 170 3.91 -9.27 9.00
CA THR A 170 5.29 -8.81 9.16
C THR A 170 5.54 -8.54 10.64
N LEU A 171 6.58 -9.14 11.19
CA LEU A 171 6.97 -9.00 12.60
C LEU A 171 8.07 -7.97 12.80
N LEU A 172 8.90 -7.76 11.79
CA LEU A 172 9.97 -6.79 11.84
C LEU A 172 10.22 -6.25 10.44
N GLU A 173 10.24 -4.94 10.33
CA GLU A 173 10.76 -4.21 9.17
C GLU A 173 11.74 -3.15 9.68
N ALA A 174 12.91 -3.08 9.06
CA ALA A 174 13.89 -2.03 9.32
C ALA A 174 14.33 -1.43 8.00
N GLY A 175 14.34 -0.10 7.91
CA GLY A 175 14.69 0.62 6.69
C GLY A 175 15.45 1.90 6.93
N THR A 176 16.15 2.33 5.89
CA THR A 176 16.90 3.58 5.83
C THR A 176 16.33 4.47 4.74
N THR A 177 16.20 5.74 5.06
CA THR A 177 15.66 6.80 4.21
C THR A 177 16.79 7.58 3.56
N PHE A 178 16.60 7.98 2.29
CA PHE A 178 17.52 8.80 1.50
C PHE A 178 16.86 10.11 1.04
#